data_AF-A0A367ANI6-F1
#
_entry.id   AF-A0A367ANI6-F1
#
_cell.length_a   1.000
_cell.length_b   1.000
_cell.length_c   1.000
_cell.angle_alpha   90.00
_cell.angle_beta   90.00
_cell.angle_gamma   90.00
#
_symmetry.space_group_name_H-M   'P 1'
#
loop_
_entity.id
_entity.type
_entity.pdbx_description
1 polymer ?
#
loop_
_entity_poly.entity_id
_entity_poly.type
_entity_poly.pdbx_seq_one_letter_code
_entity_poly.pdbx_strand_id
1 'polypeptide(L)'
;MSRPTPHPAAAEARTALPDVDTTDFDRLAAAVLAAPGAPLGAVLRGQLPGTAGVRWLRQEGLPPTTRPTALTPAQWLSLFECWHAQHRAPVPGAPGDRRGGRPSTHGHAPGATAIPRWGS
;
A
#
# COMPACT_ATOMS: atom_id res chain seq x y z
N MET A 1 19.52 -20.79 12.64
CA MET A 1 18.87 -19.47 12.52
C MET A 1 17.54 -19.56 13.24
N SER A 2 17.42 -18.90 14.40
CA SER A 2 16.17 -18.87 15.17
C SER A 2 15.14 -18.07 14.38
N ARG A 3 14.08 -18.75 13.91
CA ARG A 3 12.92 -18.03 13.38
C ARG A 3 12.32 -17.24 14.55
N PRO A 4 12.07 -15.93 14.42
CA PRO A 4 11.36 -15.19 15.45
C PRO A 4 10.05 -15.91 15.73
N THR A 5 9.81 -16.27 17.00
CA THR A 5 8.58 -16.96 17.40
C THR A 5 7.40 -16.05 17.06
N PRO A 6 6.47 -16.48 16.20
CA PRO A 6 5.31 -15.68 15.87
C PRO A 6 4.52 -15.38 17.15
N HIS A 7 3.96 -14.18 17.23
CA HIS A 7 3.03 -13.82 18.30
C HIS A 7 1.92 -14.88 18.37
N PRO A 8 1.48 -15.33 19.55
CA PRO A 8 0.58 -16.49 19.70
C PRO A 8 -0.67 -16.39 18.80
N ALA A 9 -1.30 -15.22 18.73
CA ALA A 9 -2.45 -15.00 17.86
C ALA A 9 -2.14 -15.09 16.35
N ALA A 10 -0.94 -14.67 15.92
CA ALA A 10 -0.49 -14.81 14.53
C ALA A 10 -0.12 -16.27 14.21
N ALA A 11 0.44 -17.01 15.17
CA ALA A 11 0.72 -18.42 15.03
C ALA A 11 -0.58 -19.24 14.85
N GLU A 12 -1.61 -18.93 15.62
CA GLU A 12 -2.93 -19.55 15.50
C GLU A 12 -3.57 -19.26 14.13
N ALA A 13 -3.55 -18.00 13.69
CA ALA A 13 -4.02 -17.63 12.35
C ALA A 13 -3.27 -18.39 11.25
N ARG A 14 -1.94 -18.53 11.36
CA ARG A 14 -1.13 -19.32 10.42
C ARG A 14 -1.61 -20.77 10.31
N THR A 15 -1.99 -21.41 11.41
CA THR A 15 -2.46 -22.80 11.39
C THR A 15 -3.80 -22.99 10.67
N ALA A 16 -4.58 -21.92 10.48
CA ALA A 16 -5.83 -21.94 9.75
C ALA A 16 -5.66 -21.70 8.23
N LEU A 17 -4.46 -21.31 7.78
CA LEU A 17 -4.19 -21.01 6.36
C LEU A 17 -3.72 -22.26 5.59
N PRO A 18 -4.04 -22.33 4.28
CA PRO A 18 -3.46 -23.35 3.41
C PRO A 18 -1.95 -23.12 3.24
N ASP A 19 -1.19 -24.19 3.02
CA ASP A 19 0.28 -24.17 3.01
C ASP A 19 0.87 -23.12 2.05
N VAL A 20 0.23 -22.96 0.89
CA VAL A 20 0.59 -21.98 -0.16
C VAL A 20 0.59 -20.53 0.34
N ASP A 21 -0.29 -20.20 1.28
CA ASP A 21 -0.47 -18.83 1.80
C ASP A 21 0.39 -18.57 3.04
N THR A 22 0.92 -19.62 3.68
CA THR A 22 1.67 -19.48 4.95
C THR A 22 2.97 -18.69 4.78
N THR A 23 3.62 -18.76 3.61
CA THR A 23 4.88 -18.02 3.35
C THR A 23 4.62 -16.52 3.21
N ASP A 24 3.54 -16.15 2.54
CA ASP A 24 3.14 -14.75 2.37
C ASP A 24 2.61 -14.17 3.68
N PHE A 25 1.86 -14.98 4.45
CA PHE A 25 1.46 -14.62 5.81
C PHE A 25 2.65 -14.35 6.72
N ASP A 26 3.68 -15.19 6.70
CA ASP A 26 4.90 -15.00 7.47
C ASP A 26 5.61 -13.70 7.13
N ARG A 27 5.64 -13.34 5.84
CA ARG A 27 6.24 -12.08 5.38
C ARG A 27 5.48 -10.88 5.93
N LEU A 28 4.16 -10.91 5.86
CA LEU A 28 3.30 -9.87 6.43
C LEU A 28 3.47 -9.77 7.94
N ALA A 29 3.40 -10.89 8.66
CA ALA A 29 3.56 -10.94 10.11
C ALA A 29 4.93 -10.40 10.53
N ALA A 30 6.01 -10.78 9.83
CA ALA A 30 7.34 -10.26 10.09
C ALA A 30 7.43 -8.74 9.88
N ALA A 31 6.84 -8.22 8.80
CA ALA A 31 6.84 -6.78 8.53
C ALA A 31 6.04 -5.98 9.58
N VAL A 32 4.90 -6.51 10.01
CA VAL A 32 4.04 -5.88 11.01
C VAL A 32 4.66 -5.93 12.41
N LEU A 33 5.30 -7.05 12.76
CA LEU A 33 5.95 -7.26 14.05
C LEU A 33 7.38 -6.69 14.12
N ALA A 34 7.95 -6.19 13.02
CA ALA A 34 9.24 -5.49 13.04
C ALA A 34 9.18 -4.19 13.87
N ALA A 35 7.99 -3.60 14.02
CA ALA A 35 7.75 -2.40 14.82
C ALA A 35 6.60 -2.63 15.83
N PRO A 36 6.78 -3.50 16.83
CA PRO A 36 5.69 -3.96 17.70
C PRO A 36 5.13 -2.85 18.61
N GLY A 37 5.93 -1.80 18.87
CA GLY A 37 5.50 -0.61 19.62
C GLY A 37 4.90 0.50 18.77
N ALA A 38 4.95 0.39 17.44
CA ALA A 38 4.40 1.40 16.54
C ALA A 38 2.88 1.26 16.41
N PRO A 39 2.16 2.38 16.18
CA PRO A 39 0.73 2.32 15.92
C PRO A 39 0.47 1.55 14.62
N LEU A 40 -0.48 0.62 14.65
CA LEU A 40 -0.80 -0.26 13.53
C LEU A 40 -1.14 0.55 12.26
N GLY A 41 -1.80 1.70 12.38
CA GLY A 41 -2.10 2.56 11.24
C GLY A 41 -0.88 3.19 10.57
N ALA A 42 0.25 3.33 11.25
CA ALA A 42 1.51 3.76 10.62
C ALA A 42 2.20 2.58 9.91
N VAL A 43 2.19 1.41 10.53
CA VAL A 43 2.77 0.18 9.97
C VAL A 43 2.02 -0.23 8.69
N LEU A 44 0.69 -0.23 8.72
CA LEU A 44 -0.14 -0.62 7.58
C LEU A 44 0.00 0.32 6.38
N ARG A 45 0.32 1.61 6.58
CA ARG A 45 0.59 2.54 5.48
C ARG A 45 1.84 2.18 4.67
N GLY A 46 2.78 1.45 5.26
CA GLY A 46 3.96 0.93 4.54
C GLY A 46 3.72 -0.43 3.88
N GLN A 47 2.66 -1.15 4.24
CA GLN A 47 2.37 -2.50 3.73
C GLN A 47 1.21 -2.55 2.73
N LEU A 48 0.25 -1.62 2.84
CA LEU A 48 -0.95 -1.58 2.03
C LEU A 48 -0.99 -0.29 1.19
N PRO A 49 -1.40 -0.37 -0.09
CA PRO A 49 -1.47 0.80 -0.94
C PRO A 49 -2.55 1.79 -0.49
N GLY A 50 -2.21 3.07 -0.55
CA GLY A 50 -3.15 4.18 -0.33
C GLY A 50 -3.86 4.12 1.02
N THR A 51 -5.20 4.02 0.97
CA THR A 51 -6.07 4.04 2.16
C THR A 51 -6.53 2.65 2.59
N ALA A 52 -6.07 1.57 1.96
CA ALA A 52 -6.53 0.21 2.25
C ALA A 52 -6.35 -0.17 3.72
N GLY A 53 -5.19 0.15 4.32
CA GLY A 53 -4.96 -0.09 5.75
C GLY A 53 -5.90 0.69 6.68
N VAL A 54 -6.23 1.94 6.35
CA VAL A 54 -7.17 2.76 7.14
C VAL A 54 -8.61 2.25 6.97
N ARG A 55 -8.98 1.82 5.77
CA ARG A 55 -10.29 1.23 5.49
C ARG A 55 -10.48 -0.08 6.25
N TRP A 56 -9.47 -0.95 6.26
CA TRP A 56 -9.48 -2.18 7.04
C TRP A 56 -9.60 -1.92 8.54
N LEU A 57 -8.82 -0.98 9.10
CA LEU A 57 -8.94 -0.59 10.51
C LEU A 57 -10.36 -0.13 10.88
N ARG A 58 -10.99 0.67 10.01
CA ARG A 58 -12.38 1.12 10.21
C ARG A 58 -13.38 -0.04 10.14
N GLN A 59 -13.17 -1.00 9.25
CA GLN A 59 -14.04 -2.19 9.12
C GLN A 59 -13.96 -3.10 10.35
N GLU A 60 -12.75 -3.31 10.88
CA GLU A 60 -12.53 -4.09 12.10
C GLU A 60 -12.85 -3.32 13.39
N GLY A 61 -13.27 -2.05 13.28
CA GLY A 61 -13.58 -1.19 14.44
C GLY A 61 -12.35 -0.86 15.30
N LEU A 62 -11.15 -0.96 14.73
CA LEU A 62 -9.89 -0.76 15.45
C LEU A 62 -9.41 0.69 15.37
N PRO A 63 -8.99 1.29 16.49
CA PRO A 63 -8.31 2.58 16.45
C PRO A 63 -6.95 2.45 15.73
N PRO A 64 -6.49 3.49 15.01
CA PRO A 64 -5.19 3.44 14.31
C PRO A 64 -3.98 3.33 15.26
N THR A 65 -4.20 3.61 16.55
CA THR A 65 -3.22 3.46 17.63
C THR A 65 -3.18 2.05 18.22
N THR A 66 -4.06 1.14 17.78
CA THR A 66 -4.00 -0.28 18.13
C THR A 66 -2.59 -0.80 17.91
N ARG A 67 -2.10 -1.63 18.84
CA ARG A 67 -0.80 -2.27 18.73
C ARG A 67 -0.93 -3.54 17.88
N PRO A 68 0.06 -3.87 17.05
CA PRO A 68 0.08 -5.13 16.31
C PRO A 68 -0.15 -6.39 17.16
N THR A 69 0.33 -6.37 18.41
CA THR A 69 0.21 -7.48 19.37
C THR A 69 -1.20 -7.62 19.95
N ALA A 70 -2.07 -6.62 19.79
CA ALA A 70 -3.45 -6.66 20.27
C ALA A 70 -4.42 -7.32 19.29
N LEU A 71 -3.95 -7.70 18.09
CA LEU A 71 -4.76 -8.34 17.08
C LEU A 71 -5.12 -9.76 17.47
N THR A 72 -6.40 -10.12 17.30
CA THR A 72 -6.91 -11.48 17.46
C THR A 72 -6.51 -12.36 16.26
N PRO A 73 -6.58 -13.70 16.38
CA PRO A 73 -6.34 -14.59 15.24
C PRO A 73 -7.22 -14.29 14.02
N ALA A 74 -8.51 -14.01 14.25
CA ALA A 74 -9.45 -13.65 13.19
C ALA A 74 -9.06 -12.34 12.47
N GLN A 75 -8.59 -11.34 13.23
CA GLN A 75 -8.11 -10.08 12.66
C GLN A 75 -6.84 -10.26 11.85
N TRP A 76 -5.94 -11.16 12.25
CA TRP A 76 -4.76 -11.52 11.45
C TRP A 76 -5.14 -12.15 10.11
N LEU A 77 -6.15 -13.03 10.08
CA LEU A 77 -6.66 -13.63 8.85
C LEU A 77 -7.32 -12.57 7.94
N SER A 78 -8.22 -11.76 8.48
CA SER A 78 -8.87 -10.64 7.76
C SER A 78 -7.83 -9.66 7.18
N LEU A 79 -6.78 -9.34 7.94
CA LEU A 79 -5.68 -8.51 7.46
C LEU A 79 -4.92 -9.17 6.31
N PHE A 80 -4.61 -10.45 6.44
CA PHE A 80 -3.91 -11.21 5.41
C PHE A 80 -4.73 -11.29 4.12
N GLU A 81 -6.03 -11.55 4.19
CA GLU A 81 -6.91 -11.55 3.01
C GLU A 81 -6.94 -10.18 2.33
N CYS A 82 -7.05 -9.10 3.11
CA CYS A 82 -6.99 -7.74 2.58
C CYS A 82 -5.66 -7.47 1.87
N TRP A 83 -4.55 -7.82 2.50
CA TRP A 83 -3.21 -7.65 1.95
C TRP A 83 -2.99 -8.51 0.69
N HIS A 84 -3.34 -9.78 0.73
CA HIS A 84 -3.18 -10.72 -0.38
C HIS A 84 -4.03 -10.29 -1.59
N ALA A 85 -5.25 -9.79 -1.38
CA ALA A 85 -6.07 -9.24 -2.46
C ALA A 85 -5.43 -8.02 -3.14
N GLN A 86 -4.77 -7.14 -2.38
CA GLN A 86 -4.08 -5.97 -2.94
C GLN A 86 -2.76 -6.33 -3.63
N HIS A 87 -2.07 -7.37 -3.17
CA HIS A 87 -0.79 -7.82 -3.74
C HIS A 87 -0.97 -8.71 -4.98
N ARG A 88 -2.09 -9.43 -5.09
CA ARG A 88 -2.40 -10.30 -6.24
C ARG A 88 -3.12 -9.56 -7.37
N ALA A 89 -3.83 -8.48 -7.07
CA ALA A 89 -4.42 -7.64 -8.11
C ALA A 89 -3.31 -6.91 -8.88
N PRO A 90 -3.24 -6.99 -10.22
CA PRO A 90 -2.41 -6.09 -11.00
C PRO A 90 -2.93 -4.68 -10.78
N VAL A 91 -2.23 -3.90 -9.95
CA VAL A 91 -2.64 -2.57 -9.50
C VAL A 91 -3.00 -1.70 -10.72
N PRO A 92 -4.28 -1.34 -10.94
CA PRO A 92 -4.63 -0.31 -11.90
C PRO A 92 -4.32 1.03 -11.24
N GLY A 93 -3.13 1.57 -11.50
CA GLY A 93 -2.81 2.95 -11.14
C GLY A 93 -1.96 3.13 -9.89
N ALA A 94 -0.78 2.51 -9.84
CA ALA A 94 0.32 3.17 -9.14
C ALA A 94 0.49 4.57 -9.76
N PRO A 95 0.38 5.67 -9.00
CA PRO A 95 0.83 6.96 -9.49
C PRO A 95 2.34 6.84 -9.63
N GLY A 96 2.78 6.55 -10.85
CA GLY A 96 4.18 6.63 -11.22
C GLY A 96 4.69 8.00 -10.80
N ASP A 97 5.77 7.98 -10.03
CA ASP A 97 6.70 9.08 -9.84
C ASP A 97 7.03 9.69 -11.22
N ARG A 98 6.22 10.65 -11.68
CA ARG A 98 6.58 11.55 -12.79
C ARG A 98 7.02 12.87 -12.18
N ARG A 99 8.12 12.80 -11.44
CA ARG A 99 8.99 13.95 -11.27
C ARG A 99 9.85 14.06 -12.52
N GLY A 100 9.46 14.97 -13.42
CA GLY A 100 10.33 15.44 -14.51
C GLY A 100 9.68 15.39 -15.89
N GLY A 101 9.58 16.56 -16.51
CA GLY A 101 9.33 16.69 -17.95
C GLY A 101 7.96 17.26 -18.28
N ARG A 102 7.76 18.55 -18.01
CA ARG A 102 6.83 19.36 -18.81
C ARG A 102 7.44 19.49 -20.21
N PRO A 103 6.84 18.97 -21.30
CA PRO A 103 7.23 19.45 -22.62
C PRO A 103 6.55 20.80 -22.80
N SER A 104 7.26 21.86 -22.43
CA SER A 104 6.99 23.18 -22.96
C SER A 104 7.43 23.19 -24.41
N THR A 105 6.55 22.74 -25.31
CA THR A 105 6.71 23.00 -26.74
C THR A 105 6.30 24.45 -27.00
N HIS A 106 7.16 25.39 -26.59
CA HIS A 106 7.15 26.72 -27.19
C HIS A 106 8.04 26.64 -28.42
N GLY A 107 7.47 26.12 -29.52
CA GLY A 107 8.08 26.21 -30.82
C GLY A 107 8.03 27.66 -31.26
N HIS A 108 9.16 28.36 -31.16
CA HIS A 108 9.38 29.67 -31.73
C HIS A 108 9.06 29.63 -33.23
N ALA A 109 8.06 30.39 -33.68
CA ALA A 109 7.88 30.67 -35.10
C ALA A 109 8.93 31.71 -35.52
N PRO A 110 9.85 31.41 -36.45
CA PRO A 110 10.72 32.42 -37.04
C PRO A 110 10.09 32.93 -38.34
N GLY A 111 9.64 34.18 -38.30
CA GLY A 111 9.69 35.13 -39.42
C GLY A 111 8.99 34.77 -40.74
N ALA A 112 7.82 35.36 -40.96
CA ALA A 112 7.46 35.85 -42.29
C ALA A 112 6.72 37.18 -42.15
N THR A 113 7.45 38.25 -42.48
CA THR A 113 7.02 39.65 -42.50
C THR A 113 6.21 39.95 -43.77
N ALA A 114 5.34 40.97 -43.66
CA ALA A 114 4.58 41.68 -44.71
C ALA A 114 3.21 41.04 -45.07
N ILE A 115 2.09 41.77 -45.21
CA ILE A 115 1.88 43.08 -45.85
C ILE A 115 0.59 43.73 -45.29
N PRO A 116 0.51 45.05 -45.00
CA PRO A 116 -0.78 45.76 -44.87
C PRO A 116 -1.19 46.37 -46.21
N ARG A 117 -2.46 46.30 -46.59
CA ARG A 117 -3.05 47.19 -47.61
C ARG A 117 -4.55 47.34 -47.43
N TRP A 118 -4.96 48.59 -47.59
CA TRP A 118 -6.26 49.18 -47.28
C TRP A 118 -7.25 48.98 -48.43
N GLY A 119 -8.55 48.93 -48.12
CA GLY A 119 -9.63 49.43 -49.00
C GLY A 119 -10.36 48.42 -49.89
N SER A 120 -11.64 48.20 -49.57
CA SER A 120 -12.79 48.30 -50.49
C SER A 120 -14.09 48.28 -49.70
#